data_AF-A0A9E4YPA9-F1
#
_entry.id   AF-A0A9E4YPA9-F1
#
_cell.length_a   1.000
_cell.length_b   1.000
_cell.length_c   1.000
_cell.angle_alpha   90.00
_cell.angle_beta   90.00
_cell.angle_gamma   90.00
#
_symmetry.space_group_name_H-M   'P 1'
#
loop_
_entity.id
_entity.type
_entity.pdbx_description
1 polymer ?
#
loop_
_entity_poly.entity_id
_entity_poly.type
_entity_poly.pdbx_seq_one_letter_code
_entity_poly.pdbx_strand_id
1 'polypeptide(L)'
;HVDGGVLENLDLETAIDLGASEILAIDLSRCIDGRQPDSVVSVWMQTLDVIQRDRVDREMDRLEDKAHITLIQPVVESSVSLTNFLAVDRLLEEGEQLGEDVIREYRDANGRFQAGTIHSPLHIHK
;
A
#
# COMPACT_ATOMS: atom_id res chain seq x y z
N HIS A 1 -23.02 -1.28 8.70
CA HIS A 1 -21.59 -1.31 8.98
C HIS A 1 -20.89 -1.53 7.65
N VAL A 2 -20.16 -0.53 7.18
CA VAL A 2 -19.28 -0.60 6.00
C VAL A 2 -17.90 -0.99 6.52
N ASP A 3 -17.14 -1.76 5.74
CA ASP A 3 -15.80 -2.21 6.10
C ASP A 3 -14.89 -1.03 6.50
N GLY A 4 -14.16 -1.16 7.61
CA GLY A 4 -13.24 -0.13 8.12
C GLY A 4 -12.09 0.16 7.16
N GLY A 5 -11.71 -0.81 6.32
CA GLY A 5 -10.74 -0.60 5.24
C GLY A 5 -11.20 0.39 4.16
N VAL A 6 -12.50 0.72 4.10
CA VAL A 6 -13.01 1.78 3.21
C VAL A 6 -12.75 3.18 3.79
N LEU A 7 -12.64 3.29 5.12
CA LEU A 7 -12.56 4.56 5.85
C LEU A 7 -11.16 4.89 6.39
N GLU A 8 -10.35 3.91 6.77
CA GLU A 8 -9.01 4.10 7.37
C GLU A 8 -8.04 3.02 6.89
N ASN A 9 -7.59 3.11 5.63
CA ASN A 9 -6.66 2.14 5.05
C ASN A 9 -5.22 2.27 5.57
N LEU A 10 -4.87 3.43 6.14
CA LEU A 10 -3.53 3.74 6.65
C LEU A 10 -3.66 4.79 7.76
N ASP A 11 -3.76 4.38 9.02
CA ASP A 11 -3.98 5.30 10.14
C ASP A 11 -2.65 5.84 10.70
N LEU A 12 -2.01 6.73 9.93
CA LEU A 12 -0.71 7.30 10.27
C LEU A 12 -0.80 8.29 11.43
N GLU A 13 -1.88 9.07 11.50
CA GLU A 13 -2.08 10.07 12.57
C GLU A 13 -2.15 9.41 13.95
N THR A 14 -2.89 8.29 14.09
CA THR A 14 -2.91 7.54 15.34
C THR A 14 -1.53 6.99 15.71
N ALA A 15 -0.75 6.48 14.75
CA ALA A 15 0.60 5.99 15.03
C ALA A 15 1.51 7.10 15.58
N ILE A 16 1.43 8.31 15.01
CA ILE A 16 2.17 9.49 15.46
C ILE A 16 1.70 9.93 16.85
N ASP A 17 0.39 9.96 17.09
CA ASP A 17 -0.20 10.33 18.38
C ASP A 17 0.21 9.36 19.50
N LEU A 18 0.48 8.10 19.15
CA LEU A 18 1.04 7.09 20.05
C LEU A 18 2.56 7.22 20.27
N GLY A 19 3.20 8.19 19.61
CA GLY A 19 4.62 8.54 19.79
C GLY A 19 5.57 7.95 18.74
N ALA A 20 5.06 7.38 17.64
CA ALA A 20 5.92 6.91 16.56
C ALA A 20 6.58 8.10 15.84
N SER A 21 7.91 8.14 15.84
CA SER A 21 8.71 9.13 15.10
C SER A 21 9.28 8.59 13.78
N GLU A 22 9.29 7.27 13.62
CA GLU A 22 9.69 6.57 12.40
C GLU A 22 8.61 5.54 12.06
N ILE A 23 8.05 5.63 10.86
CA ILE A 23 6.92 4.79 10.44
C ILE A 23 7.26 4.16 9.10
N LEU A 24 7.18 2.83 9.03
CA LEU A 24 7.15 2.10 7.78
C LEU A 24 5.70 1.64 7.54
N ALA A 25 5.07 2.17 6.50
CA ALA A 25 3.70 1.86 6.16
C ALA A 25 3.62 1.11 4.83
N ILE A 26 2.65 0.21 4.70
CA ILE A 26 2.42 -0.57 3.46
C ILE A 26 1.00 -0.26 2.99
N ASP A 27 0.89 0.38 1.82
CA ASP A 27 -0.39 0.75 1.21
C ASP A 27 -0.69 -0.15 0.00
N LEU A 28 -1.73 -0.99 0.15
CA LEU A 28 -2.19 -1.92 -0.87
C LEU A 28 -3.31 -1.35 -1.77
N SER A 29 -3.73 -0.09 -1.55
CA SER A 29 -4.80 0.55 -2.35
C SER A 29 -4.44 0.73 -3.83
N ARG A 30 -3.16 0.59 -4.18
CA ARG A 30 -2.66 0.67 -5.56
C ARG A 30 -2.54 -0.68 -6.26
N CYS A 31 -2.82 -1.80 -5.58
CA CYS A 31 -2.71 -3.17 -6.11
C CYS A 31 -3.88 -3.60 -7.03
N ILE A 32 -4.74 -2.68 -7.46
CA ILE A 32 -5.94 -3.02 -8.23
C ILE A 32 -5.57 -3.38 -9.66
N ASP A 33 -6.19 -4.45 -10.17
CA ASP A 33 -6.01 -4.86 -11.55
C ASP A 33 -6.42 -3.71 -12.49
N GLY A 34 -5.59 -3.39 -13.49
CA GLY A 34 -5.88 -2.35 -14.46
C GLY A 34 -7.05 -2.68 -15.40
N ARG A 35 -8.03 -3.49 -14.96
CA ARG A 35 -9.18 -3.89 -15.74
C ARG A 35 -10.10 -2.69 -15.96
N GLN A 36 -10.65 -2.61 -17.16
CA GLN A 36 -11.72 -1.66 -17.42
C GLN A 36 -12.96 -2.07 -16.62
N PRO A 37 -13.64 -1.12 -15.97
CA PRO A 37 -14.88 -1.41 -15.27
C PRO A 37 -15.94 -1.92 -16.27
N ASP A 38 -16.53 -3.07 -15.97
CA ASP A 38 -17.53 -3.76 -16.80
C ASP A 38 -18.97 -3.53 -16.33
N SER A 39 -19.13 -2.83 -15.21
CA SER A 39 -20.39 -2.63 -14.50
C SER A 39 -20.41 -1.31 -13.75
N VAL A 40 -21.60 -0.75 -13.49
CA VAL A 40 -21.75 0.46 -12.67
C VAL A 40 -21.10 0.28 -11.29
N VAL A 41 -21.22 -0.90 -10.69
CA VAL A 41 -20.58 -1.22 -9.41
C VAL A 41 -19.05 -1.12 -9.52
N SER A 42 -18.45 -1.67 -10.57
CA SER A 42 -16.99 -1.56 -10.77
C SER A 42 -16.52 -0.11 -11.00
N VAL A 43 -17.32 0.75 -11.64
CA VAL A 43 -17.04 2.19 -11.76
C VAL A 43 -17.03 2.86 -10.38
N TRP A 44 -18.00 2.54 -9.52
CA TRP A 44 -18.05 3.08 -8.16
C TRP A 44 -16.85 2.64 -7.34
N MET A 45 -16.46 1.36 -7.41
CA MET A 45 -15.28 0.86 -6.72
C MET A 45 -14.01 1.57 -7.18
N GLN A 46 -13.80 1.67 -8.49
CA GLN A 46 -12.64 2.38 -9.04
C GLN A 46 -12.61 3.87 -8.61
N THR A 47 -13.77 4.50 -8.45
CA THR A 47 -13.86 5.88 -7.95
C THR A 47 -13.45 5.97 -6.48
N LEU A 48 -13.89 5.02 -5.65
CA LEU A 48 -13.47 4.94 -4.25
C LEU A 48 -11.96 4.73 -4.14
N ASP A 49 -11.38 3.87 -4.97
CA ASP A 49 -9.95 3.61 -4.99
C ASP A 49 -9.14 4.86 -5.34
N VAL A 50 -9.61 5.65 -6.31
CA VAL A 50 -8.99 6.95 -6.66
C VAL A 50 -9.05 7.93 -5.47
N ILE A 51 -10.20 8.02 -4.80
CA ILE A 51 -10.36 8.89 -3.63
C ILE A 51 -9.45 8.46 -2.48
N GLN A 52 -9.31 7.15 -2.25
CA GLN A 52 -8.42 6.62 -1.22
C GLN A 52 -6.95 6.96 -1.50
N ARG A 53 -6.50 6.81 -2.75
CA ARG A 53 -5.12 7.15 -3.14
C ARG A 53 -4.81 8.63 -2.93
N ASP A 54 -5.69 9.52 -3.36
CA ASP A 54 -5.54 10.97 -3.17
C ASP A 54 -5.57 11.36 -1.67
N ARG A 55 -6.34 10.64 -0.85
CA ARG A 55 -6.30 10.82 0.61
C ARG A 55 -4.95 10.43 1.19
N VAL A 56 -4.40 9.26 0.84
CA VAL A 56 -3.10 8.80 1.33
C VAL A 56 -2.00 9.79 0.94
N ASP A 57 -2.00 10.26 -0.31
CA ASP A 57 -1.01 11.22 -0.80
C ASP A 57 -1.07 12.53 0.01
N ARG A 58 -2.27 13.07 0.26
CA ARG A 58 -2.45 14.27 1.11
C ARG A 58 -2.06 14.06 2.57
N GLU A 59 -2.27 12.85 3.08
CA GLU A 59 -1.93 12.51 4.46
C GLU A 59 -0.42 12.43 4.64
N MET A 60 0.30 11.84 3.68
CA MET A 60 1.76 11.86 3.63
C MET A 60 2.31 13.29 3.64
N ASP A 61 1.80 14.17 2.77
CA ASP A 61 2.22 15.58 2.72
C ASP A 61 1.94 16.31 4.05
N ARG A 62 0.79 16.04 4.67
CA ARG A 62 0.39 16.70 5.94
C ARG A 62 1.26 16.24 7.13
N LEU A 63 1.77 15.01 7.09
CA LEU A 63 2.45 14.39 8.22
C LEU A 63 3.98 14.34 8.07
N GLU A 64 4.53 14.77 6.92
CA GLU A 64 5.97 14.78 6.64
C GLU A 64 6.80 15.51 7.73
N ASP A 65 6.29 16.64 8.24
CA ASP A 65 6.97 17.41 9.30
C ASP A 65 6.83 16.80 10.71
N LYS A 66 5.95 15.80 10.88
CA LYS A 66 5.62 15.22 12.20
C LYS A 66 6.34 13.91 12.47
N ALA A 67 6.62 13.11 11.44
CA ALA A 67 7.30 11.83 11.57
C ALA A 67 8.06 11.48 10.29
N HIS A 68 9.10 10.67 10.45
CA HIS A 68 9.83 10.10 9.32
C HIS A 68 9.06 8.90 8.77
N ILE A 69 8.29 9.12 7.70
CA ILE A 69 7.39 8.11 7.13
C ILE A 69 7.95 7.56 5.82
N THR A 70 8.13 6.25 5.74
CA THR A 70 8.38 5.51 4.51
C THR A 70 7.11 4.77 4.12
N LEU A 71 6.57 5.05 2.95
CA LEU A 71 5.38 4.40 2.42
C LEU A 71 5.77 3.43 1.30
N ILE A 72 5.55 2.13 1.51
CA ILE A 72 5.71 1.11 0.47
C ILE A 72 4.36 0.93 -0.23
N GLN A 73 4.33 1.08 -1.55
CA GLN A 73 3.16 0.82 -2.38
C GLN A 73 3.48 -0.29 -3.39
N PRO A 74 3.13 -1.55 -3.06
CA PRO A 74 3.32 -2.67 -3.97
C PRO A 74 2.46 -2.52 -5.23
N VAL A 75 3.02 -2.87 -6.39
CA VAL A 75 2.29 -2.88 -7.67
C VAL A 75 2.08 -4.32 -8.12
N VAL A 76 0.89 -4.87 -7.90
CA VAL A 76 0.50 -6.22 -8.33
C VAL A 76 0.29 -6.23 -9.85
N GLU A 77 1.04 -7.06 -10.57
CA GLU A 77 0.77 -7.30 -11.98
C GLU A 77 -0.59 -8.00 -12.18
N SER A 78 -1.39 -7.43 -13.08
CA SER A 78 -2.81 -7.69 -13.32
C SER A 78 -3.19 -9.18 -13.38
N SER A 79 -3.68 -9.75 -12.28
CA SER A 79 -4.43 -11.03 -12.30
C SER A 79 -5.08 -11.43 -10.97
N VAL A 80 -4.67 -10.83 -9.85
CA VAL A 80 -5.18 -11.21 -8.52
C VAL A 80 -6.36 -10.33 -8.13
N SER A 81 -7.55 -10.90 -8.20
CA SER A 81 -8.75 -10.28 -7.65
C SER A 81 -8.75 -10.41 -6.11
N LEU A 82 -9.28 -9.40 -5.41
CA LEU A 82 -9.47 -9.40 -3.95
C LEU A 82 -10.24 -10.62 -3.42
N THR A 83 -11.05 -11.27 -4.26
CA THR A 83 -11.83 -12.45 -3.89
C THR A 83 -11.16 -13.78 -4.27
N ASN A 84 -9.94 -13.75 -4.82
CA ASN A 84 -9.24 -14.95 -5.26
C ASN A 84 -8.38 -15.55 -4.13
N PHE A 85 -9.04 -16.31 -3.26
CA PHE A 85 -8.37 -17.03 -2.16
C PHE A 85 -7.56 -18.26 -2.62
N LEU A 86 -7.55 -18.60 -3.91
CA LEU A 86 -6.76 -19.74 -4.42
C LEU A 86 -5.27 -19.42 -4.55
N ALA A 87 -4.88 -18.14 -4.45
CA ALA A 87 -3.51 -17.69 -4.63
C ALA A 87 -2.84 -17.21 -3.32
N VAL A 88 -3.42 -17.50 -2.15
CA VAL A 88 -2.96 -16.94 -0.86
C VAL A 88 -1.51 -17.31 -0.55
N ASP A 89 -1.15 -18.59 -0.60
CA ASP A 89 0.21 -19.05 -0.28
C ASP A 89 1.25 -18.34 -1.17
N ARG A 90 0.91 -18.21 -2.45
CA ARG A 90 1.74 -17.51 -3.43
C ARG A 90 1.85 -16.01 -3.17
N LEU A 91 0.75 -15.34 -2.80
CA LEU A 91 0.78 -13.92 -2.44
C LEU A 91 1.64 -13.67 -1.19
N LEU A 92 1.69 -14.62 -0.26
CA LEU A 92 2.58 -14.56 0.90
C LEU A 92 4.05 -14.66 0.46
N GLU A 93 4.39 -15.63 -0.40
CA GLU A 93 5.75 -15.79 -0.94
C GLU A 93 6.21 -14.54 -1.71
N GLU A 94 5.36 -14.00 -2.60
CA GLU A 94 5.67 -12.79 -3.37
C GLU A 94 5.77 -11.56 -2.45
N GLY A 95 4.94 -11.46 -1.42
CA GLY A 95 5.01 -10.40 -0.41
C GLY A 95 6.27 -10.47 0.45
N GLU A 96 6.71 -11.67 0.83
CA GLU A 96 7.97 -11.89 1.54
C GLU A 96 9.16 -11.47 0.68
N GLN A 97 9.20 -11.92 -0.58
CA GLN A 97 10.26 -11.54 -1.51
C GLN A 97 10.32 -10.03 -1.73
N LEU A 98 9.17 -9.38 -1.92
CA LEU A 98 9.09 -7.92 -2.03
C LEU A 98 9.64 -7.22 -0.78
N GLY A 99 9.29 -7.71 0.41
CA GLY A 99 9.80 -7.19 1.66
C GLY A 99 11.32 -7.28 1.75
N GLU A 100 11.89 -8.43 1.38
CA GLU A 100 13.34 -8.63 1.33
C GLU A 100 14.03 -7.66 0.36
N ASP A 101 13.46 -7.47 -0.83
CA ASP A 101 14.02 -6.60 -1.86
C ASP A 101 13.96 -5.13 -1.43
N VAL A 102 12.84 -4.69 -0.85
CA VAL A 102 12.71 -3.33 -0.31
C VAL A 102 13.72 -3.08 0.82
N ILE A 103 13.87 -4.04 1.75
CA ILE A 103 14.88 -3.96 2.82
C ILE A 103 16.28 -3.87 2.21
N ARG A 104 16.58 -4.64 1.16
CA ARG A 104 17.91 -4.68 0.56
C ARG A 104 18.25 -3.40 -0.18
N GLU A 105 17.28 -2.80 -0.87
CA GLU A 105 17.50 -1.66 -1.76
C GLU A 105 17.38 -0.31 -1.06
N TYR A 106 16.42 -0.17 -0.13
CA TYR A 106 16.05 1.15 0.44
C TYR A 106 16.47 1.35 1.90
N ARG A 107 17.06 0.33 2.52
CA ARG A 107 17.61 0.44 3.87
C ARG A 107 19.05 0.93 3.83
N ASP A 108 19.34 2.00 4.55
CA ASP A 108 20.69 2.54 4.66
C ASP A 108 21.60 1.68 5.55
N ALA A 109 22.89 2.05 5.60
CA ALA A 109 23.89 1.35 6.40
C ALA A 109 23.62 1.38 7.93
N ASN A 110 22.80 2.32 8.40
CA ASN A 110 22.37 2.43 9.81
C ASN A 110 21.08 1.65 10.08
N GLY A 111 20.50 1.05 9.04
CA GLY A 111 19.29 0.27 9.13
C GLY A 111 17.99 1.06 9.00
N ARG A 112 18.04 2.32 8.57
CA ARG A 112 16.89 3.23 8.41
C ARG A 112 16.42 3.25 6.97
N PHE A 113 15.11 3.39 6.78
CA PHE A 113 14.53 3.64 5.46
C PHE A 113 14.52 5.14 5.17
N GLN A 114 14.59 5.54 3.89
CA GLN A 114 14.40 6.94 3.52
C GLN A 114 12.93 7.34 3.60
N ALA A 115 12.65 8.57 4.03
CA ALA A 115 11.28 9.09 4.03
C ALA A 115 10.79 9.28 2.59
N GLY A 116 9.48 9.15 2.41
CA GLY A 116 8.80 9.26 1.11
C GLY A 116 8.20 7.93 0.65
N THR A 117 7.81 7.91 -0.63
CA THR A 117 7.04 6.80 -1.23
C THR A 117 7.92 5.93 -2.11
N ILE A 118 7.89 4.62 -1.86
CA ILE A 118 8.55 3.59 -2.65
C ILE A 118 7.49 2.83 -3.44
N HIS A 119 7.55 2.92 -4.77
CA HIS A 119 6.76 2.07 -5.66
C HIS A 119 7.58 0.84 -6.04
N SER A 120 7.18 -0.33 -5.57
CA SER A 120 7.90 -1.58 -5.86
C SER A 120 6.99 -2.60 -6.55
N PRO A 121 7.37 -3.13 -7.73
CA PRO A 121 6.55 -4.08 -8.46
C PRO A 121 6.51 -5.45 -7.76
N LEU A 122 5.32 -6.05 -7.69
CA LEU A 122 5.10 -7.45 -7.34
C LEU A 122 5.13 -8.28 -8.62
N HIS A 123 6.17 -9.08 -8.79
CA HIS A 123 6.33 -9.97 -9.95
C HIS A 123 5.51 -11.24 -9.78
N ILE A 124 4.26 -11.18 -10.22
CA ILE A 124 3.30 -12.27 -10.13
C ILE A 124 3.55 -13.27 -11.28
N HIS A 125 4.53 -14.18 -11.13
CA HIS A 125 4.86 -15.19 -12.15
C HIS A 125 3.80 -16.30 -12.27
N LYS A 126 3.06 -16.32 -13.40
CA LYS A 126 1.94 -17.23 -13.68
C LYS A 126 2.12 -18.67 -13.20
#